data_AF-A0A382N2B6-F1
#
_entry.id   AF-A0A382N2B6-F1
#
_cell.length_a   1.000
_cell.length_b   1.000
_cell.length_c   1.000
_cell.angle_alpha   90.00
_cell.angle_beta   90.00
_cell.angle_gamma   90.00
#
_symmetry.space_group_name_H-M   'P 1'
#
loop_
_entity.id
_entity.type
_entity.pdbx_description
1 polymer ?
#
loop_
_entity_poly.entity_id
_entity_poly.type
_entity_poly.pdbx_seq_one_letter_code
_entity_poly.pdbx_strand_id
1 'polypeptide(L)'
;MKRVEILKHLGIVTGTFRFALLFIIVTQFTVNWAMGDLIVRKILGPEVPTGKYKHPCSFDQLDNGDLYLAYYGGAGEYASGTVVYGARLNKETSHWSQPRKIAGNPFRSLGNPVVWQGPGGLVWLFYVTRFGDTWSTSRIKVKISRDGAVSW
;
A
#
# COMPACT_ATOMS: atom_id res chain seq x y z
N MET A 1 35.50 0.08 81.85
CA MET A 1 36.26 -0.20 80.62
C MET A 1 36.08 -1.68 80.25
N LYS A 2 35.24 -1.98 79.25
CA LYS A 2 35.21 -3.25 78.50
C LYS A 2 34.72 -2.93 77.08
N ARG A 3 35.51 -3.33 76.07
CA ARG A 3 35.13 -3.39 74.65
C ARG A 3 34.12 -4.52 74.44
N VAL A 4 33.21 -4.34 73.49
CA VAL A 4 32.57 -5.45 72.76
C VAL A 4 32.60 -5.11 71.27
N GLU A 5 33.14 -6.05 70.50
CA GLU A 5 33.33 -6.04 69.05
C GLU A 5 32.06 -6.43 68.26
N ILE A 6 31.90 -5.78 67.10
CA ILE A 6 31.66 -6.34 65.76
C ILE A 6 30.75 -7.59 65.63
N LEU A 7 29.57 -7.39 65.01
CA LEU A 7 28.99 -8.34 64.04
C LEU A 7 28.77 -7.58 62.72
N LYS A 8 29.63 -7.71 61.70
CA LYS A 8 29.52 -8.67 60.58
C LYS A 8 28.08 -9.13 60.32
N HIS A 9 27.39 -8.50 59.36
CA HIS A 9 26.43 -9.14 58.46
C HIS A 9 26.24 -8.28 57.19
N LEU A 10 27.35 -8.03 56.48
CA LEU A 10 27.31 -7.85 55.03
C LEU A 10 26.99 -9.22 54.42
N GLY A 11 25.86 -9.37 53.73
CA GLY A 11 25.62 -10.62 53.00
C GLY A 11 24.28 -10.82 52.29
N ILE A 12 23.27 -9.96 52.50
CA ILE A 12 21.93 -10.28 51.96
C ILE A 12 21.38 -9.20 50.99
N VAL A 13 21.92 -7.98 51.00
CA VAL A 13 21.30 -6.85 50.26
C VAL A 13 21.68 -6.79 48.77
N THR A 14 22.66 -7.58 48.30
CA THR A 14 23.13 -7.49 46.90
C THR A 14 22.44 -8.45 45.92
N GLY A 15 21.75 -9.50 46.41
CA GLY A 15 21.09 -10.50 45.55
C GLY A 15 19.69 -10.10 45.09
N THR A 16 18.89 -9.51 45.97
CA THR A 16 17.51 -9.11 45.69
C THR A 16 17.41 -7.90 44.75
N PHE A 17 18.40 -7.01 44.77
CA PHE A 17 18.44 -5.86 43.86
C PHE A 17 18.73 -6.25 42.39
N ARG A 18 19.46 -7.34 42.14
CA ARG A 18 19.77 -7.80 40.78
C ARG A 18 18.61 -8.52 40.10
N PHE A 19 17.76 -9.22 40.85
CA PHE A 19 16.56 -9.86 40.32
C PHE A 19 15.41 -8.87 40.08
N ALA A 20 15.26 -7.85 40.92
CA ALA A 20 14.27 -6.80 40.71
C ALA A 20 14.54 -5.98 39.43
N LEU A 21 15.82 -5.71 39.12
CA LEU A 21 16.20 -4.96 37.92
C LEU A 21 15.96 -5.76 36.63
N LEU A 22 16.17 -7.08 36.66
CA LEU A 22 15.91 -7.95 35.50
C LEU A 22 14.40 -8.09 35.21
N PHE A 23 13.56 -8.08 36.25
CA PHE A 23 12.10 -8.13 36.10
C PHE A 23 11.50 -6.84 35.52
N ILE A 24 12.13 -5.69 35.79
CA ILE A 24 11.70 -4.38 35.26
C ILE A 24 12.09 -4.21 33.77
N ILE A 25 13.19 -4.82 33.32
CA ILE A 25 13.61 -4.74 31.92
C ILE A 25 12.72 -5.62 31.02
N VAL A 26 12.16 -6.72 31.53
CA VAL A 26 11.28 -7.61 30.76
C VAL A 26 9.87 -7.02 30.59
N THR A 27 9.40 -6.14 31.48
CA THR A 27 8.08 -5.50 31.38
C THR A 27 8.06 -4.21 30.54
N GLN A 28 9.22 -3.74 30.07
CA GLN A 28 9.36 -2.56 29.19
C GLN A 28 9.18 -2.88 27.70
N PHE A 29 8.87 -4.13 27.34
CA PHE A 29 8.27 -4.42 26.03
C PHE A 29 6.85 -3.86 26.02
N THR A 30 6.76 -2.53 25.91
CA THR A 30 5.56 -1.86 25.48
C THR A 30 5.25 -2.41 24.10
N VAL A 31 4.26 -3.30 24.05
CA VAL A 31 3.57 -3.59 22.81
C VAL A 31 2.99 -2.26 22.37
N ASN A 32 3.66 -1.60 21.42
CA ASN A 32 3.09 -0.47 20.72
C ASN A 32 1.90 -1.02 19.94
N TRP A 33 0.74 -1.04 20.59
CA TRP A 33 -0.53 -1.18 19.91
C TRP A 33 -0.67 0.07 19.04
N ALA A 34 -0.26 -0.04 17.78
CA ALA A 34 -0.66 0.91 16.77
C ALA A 34 -2.18 0.74 16.63
N MET A 35 -2.93 1.57 17.35
CA MET A 35 -4.34 1.76 17.09
C MET A 35 -4.45 2.42 15.72
N GLY A 36 -4.56 1.60 14.68
CA GLY A 36 -4.83 2.08 13.33
C GLY A 36 -6.32 2.39 13.22
N ASP A 37 -6.65 3.65 12.97
CA ASP A 37 -8.02 4.01 12.62
C ASP A 37 -8.38 3.42 11.25
N LEU A 38 -9.55 2.78 11.14
CA LEU A 38 -10.08 2.38 9.85
C LEU A 38 -10.63 3.61 9.13
N ILE A 39 -9.85 4.12 8.18
CA ILE A 39 -10.27 5.24 7.34
C ILE A 39 -10.88 4.70 6.05
N VAL A 40 -12.20 4.87 5.89
CA VAL A 40 -12.90 4.56 4.64
C VAL A 40 -13.14 5.86 3.87
N ARG A 41 -12.66 5.93 2.62
CA ARG A 41 -12.87 7.08 1.73
C ARG A 41 -13.41 6.63 0.37
N LYS A 42 -14.37 7.38 -0.15
CA LYS A 42 -14.76 7.28 -1.56
C LYS A 42 -13.66 7.94 -2.41
N ILE A 43 -13.06 7.17 -3.32
CA ILE A 43 -12.00 7.67 -4.22
C ILE A 43 -12.63 8.14 -5.54
N LEU A 44 -13.28 7.23 -6.29
CA LEU A 44 -13.89 7.54 -7.59
C LEU A 44 -15.32 7.00 -7.63
N GLY A 45 -16.31 7.88 -7.54
CA GLY A 45 -17.71 7.51 -7.61
C GLY A 45 -18.28 7.48 -9.04
N PRO A 46 -19.60 7.24 -9.19
CA PRO A 46 -20.30 7.28 -10.47
C PRO A 46 -20.22 8.64 -11.18
N GLU A 47 -20.05 9.73 -10.43
CA GLU A 47 -19.89 11.10 -10.94
C GLU A 47 -18.65 11.29 -11.81
N VAL A 48 -17.64 10.43 -11.67
CA VAL A 48 -16.40 10.52 -12.45
C VAL A 48 -16.62 9.85 -13.81
N PRO A 49 -16.42 10.59 -14.93
CA PRO A 49 -16.83 10.17 -16.27
C PRO A 49 -15.87 9.15 -16.92
N THR A 50 -15.67 8.00 -16.27
CA THR A 50 -14.85 6.89 -16.79
C THR A 50 -15.68 5.67 -17.17
N GLY A 51 -16.95 5.90 -17.53
CA GLY A 51 -17.91 4.87 -17.89
C GLY A 51 -18.79 4.38 -16.73
N LYS A 52 -19.69 3.47 -17.06
CA LYS A 52 -20.74 2.93 -16.17
C LYS A 52 -20.21 1.91 -15.16
N TYR A 53 -18.99 1.42 -15.37
CA TYR A 53 -18.38 0.34 -14.59
C TYR A 53 -16.95 0.69 -14.21
N LYS A 54 -16.52 0.28 -13.00
CA LYS A 54 -15.18 0.49 -12.43
C LYS A 54 -14.80 -0.76 -11.62
N HIS A 55 -13.79 -1.52 -12.05
CA HIS A 55 -13.37 -2.77 -11.39
C HIS A 55 -12.04 -3.28 -11.98
N PRO A 56 -11.34 -4.23 -11.33
CA PRO A 56 -10.85 -4.03 -9.99
C PRO A 56 -9.80 -2.90 -10.01
N CYS A 57 -9.40 -2.45 -8.83
CA CYS A 57 -8.33 -1.47 -8.69
C CYS A 57 -7.07 -2.10 -8.09
N SER A 58 -5.93 -1.52 -8.43
CA SER A 58 -4.62 -1.75 -7.83
C SER A 58 -4.03 -0.37 -7.55
N PHE A 59 -3.35 -0.21 -6.42
CA PHE A 59 -2.59 1.00 -6.16
C PHE A 59 -1.24 0.66 -5.55
N ASP A 60 -0.30 1.58 -5.70
CA ASP A 60 1.02 1.50 -5.07
C ASP A 60 1.44 2.87 -4.56
N GLN A 61 2.28 2.91 -3.52
CA GLN A 61 2.92 4.12 -3.07
C GLN A 61 4.23 4.30 -3.82
N LEU A 62 4.39 5.43 -4.48
CA LEU A 62 5.60 5.74 -5.22
C LEU A 62 6.69 6.30 -4.29
N ASP A 63 7.95 6.28 -4.72
CA ASP A 63 9.13 6.79 -4.01
C ASP A 63 8.98 8.26 -3.60
N ASN A 64 8.24 9.04 -4.39
CA ASN A 64 7.95 10.44 -4.07
C ASN A 64 6.90 10.59 -2.94
N GLY A 65 6.29 9.50 -2.48
CA GLY A 65 5.28 9.39 -1.43
C GLY A 65 3.83 9.49 -1.92
N ASP A 66 3.59 9.77 -3.21
CA ASP A 66 2.25 9.78 -3.78
C ASP A 66 1.67 8.36 -3.86
N LEU A 67 0.35 8.22 -3.78
CA LEU A 67 -0.31 6.97 -4.19
C LEU A 67 -0.70 7.05 -5.66
N TYR A 68 -0.43 6.00 -6.42
CA TYR A 68 -0.90 5.86 -7.79
C TYR A 68 -1.89 4.69 -7.88
N LEU A 69 -3.10 4.97 -8.36
CA LEU A 69 -4.19 4.02 -8.53
C LEU A 69 -4.36 3.71 -10.02
N ALA A 70 -4.47 2.43 -10.35
CA ALA A 70 -4.92 1.95 -11.65
C ALA A 70 -6.21 1.12 -11.49
N TYR A 71 -7.14 1.28 -12.40
CA TYR A 71 -8.37 0.48 -12.47
C TYR A 71 -8.84 0.39 -13.92
N TYR A 72 -9.71 -0.57 -14.27
CA TYR A 72 -10.38 -0.51 -15.56
C TYR A 72 -11.82 -0.01 -15.42
N GLY A 73 -12.27 0.70 -16.45
CA GLY A 73 -13.63 1.21 -16.53
C GLY A 73 -14.08 1.39 -17.96
N GLY A 74 -15.37 1.68 -18.13
CA GLY A 74 -15.95 1.86 -19.45
C GLY A 74 -17.38 1.32 -19.53
N ALA A 75 -17.67 0.59 -20.61
CA ALA A 75 -19.01 0.10 -20.91
C ALA A 75 -19.50 -1.00 -19.96
N GLY A 76 -18.59 -1.79 -19.38
CA GLY A 76 -18.95 -2.87 -18.47
C GLY A 76 -17.81 -3.87 -18.27
N GLU A 77 -17.99 -4.80 -17.34
CA GLU A 77 -17.20 -6.04 -17.34
C GLU A 77 -17.39 -6.71 -18.69
N TYR A 78 -16.32 -7.26 -19.28
CA TYR A 78 -16.36 -7.99 -20.56
C TYR A 78 -16.70 -7.18 -21.82
N ALA A 79 -17.28 -5.99 -21.68
CA ALA A 79 -17.69 -5.16 -22.81
C ALA A 79 -16.50 -4.64 -23.62
N SER A 80 -16.72 -4.45 -24.92
CA SER A 80 -15.84 -3.65 -25.76
C SER A 80 -15.83 -2.19 -25.28
N GLY A 81 -14.71 -1.49 -25.46
CA GLY A 81 -14.56 -0.11 -24.98
C GLY A 81 -14.20 0.05 -23.50
N THR A 82 -13.94 -1.05 -22.79
CA THR A 82 -13.33 -0.99 -21.45
C THR A 82 -11.82 -0.75 -21.57
N VAL A 83 -11.34 0.23 -20.81
CA VAL A 83 -9.97 0.78 -20.88
C VAL A 83 -9.39 0.89 -19.47
N VAL A 84 -8.06 1.04 -19.38
CA VAL A 84 -7.38 1.24 -18.09
C VAL A 84 -7.23 2.73 -17.82
N TYR A 85 -7.61 3.14 -16.62
CA TYR A 85 -7.46 4.48 -16.09
C TYR A 85 -6.40 4.51 -14.99
N GLY A 86 -5.73 5.65 -14.85
CA GLY A 86 -4.79 5.96 -13.77
C GLY A 86 -5.17 7.26 -13.07
N ALA A 87 -5.06 7.30 -11.75
CA ALA A 87 -5.26 8.50 -10.92
C ALA A 87 -4.19 8.56 -9.83
N ARG A 88 -3.87 9.76 -9.33
CA ARG A 88 -2.82 9.99 -8.36
C ARG A 88 -3.37 10.71 -7.13
N LEU A 89 -3.04 10.24 -5.93
CA LEU A 89 -3.17 10.98 -4.69
C LEU A 89 -1.84 11.66 -4.40
N ASN A 90 -1.80 12.99 -4.51
CA ASN A 90 -0.60 13.74 -4.16
C ASN A 90 -0.44 13.77 -2.63
N LYS A 91 0.75 13.43 -2.12
CA LYS A 91 0.99 13.36 -0.67
C LYS A 91 0.84 14.69 0.06
N GLU A 92 1.11 15.80 -0.63
CA GLU A 92 1.12 17.15 -0.06
C GLU A 92 -0.30 17.72 0.03
N THR A 93 -1.14 17.42 -0.97
CA THR A 93 -2.50 17.96 -1.03
C THR A 93 -3.56 16.99 -0.49
N SER A 94 -3.27 15.68 -0.42
CA SER A 94 -4.25 14.63 -0.09
C SER A 94 -5.49 14.64 -0.99
N HIS A 95 -5.37 15.12 -2.24
CA HIS A 95 -6.43 15.10 -3.24
C HIS A 95 -6.11 14.16 -4.42
N TRP A 96 -7.11 13.39 -4.85
CA TRP A 96 -7.01 12.56 -6.05
C TRP A 96 -7.10 13.42 -7.32
N SER A 97 -6.21 13.17 -8.27
CA SER A 97 -6.28 13.74 -9.60
C SER A 97 -7.48 13.18 -10.36
N GLN A 98 -7.97 13.91 -11.36
CA GLN A 98 -8.89 13.34 -12.35
C GLN A 98 -8.25 12.12 -13.04
N PRO A 99 -8.97 10.99 -13.18
CA PRO A 99 -8.41 9.82 -13.84
C PRO A 99 -8.10 10.07 -15.31
N ARG A 100 -6.97 9.54 -15.78
CA ARG A 100 -6.55 9.60 -17.18
C ARG A 100 -6.59 8.21 -17.79
N LYS A 101 -7.01 8.11 -19.05
CA LYS A 101 -6.91 6.85 -19.80
C LYS A 101 -5.43 6.57 -20.10
N ILE A 102 -4.87 5.53 -19.49
CA ILE A 102 -3.44 5.17 -19.60
C ILE A 102 -3.21 3.98 -20.54
N ALA A 103 -4.24 3.16 -20.80
CA ALA A 103 -4.21 2.16 -21.86
C ALA A 103 -5.60 1.94 -22.46
N GLY A 104 -5.67 1.70 -23.77
CA GLY A 104 -6.91 1.36 -24.46
C GLY A 104 -6.65 0.60 -25.75
N ASN A 105 -7.69 -0.06 -26.26
CA ASN A 105 -7.66 -0.75 -27.54
C ASN A 105 -9.03 -0.51 -28.23
N PRO A 106 -9.06 -0.10 -29.50
CA PRO A 106 -10.32 0.20 -30.19
C PRO A 106 -11.17 -1.05 -30.47
N PHE A 107 -10.56 -2.24 -30.45
CA PHE A 107 -11.21 -3.49 -30.84
C PHE A 107 -11.48 -4.44 -29.67
N ARG A 108 -10.80 -4.25 -28.52
CA ARG A 108 -10.78 -5.24 -27.43
C ARG A 108 -10.89 -4.59 -26.07
N SER A 109 -11.50 -5.34 -25.15
CA SER A 109 -11.60 -4.99 -23.75
C SER A 109 -10.25 -5.12 -23.04
N LEU A 110 -9.92 -4.16 -22.19
CA LEU A 110 -8.76 -4.23 -21.29
C LEU A 110 -9.25 -4.42 -19.85
N GLY A 111 -8.41 -5.03 -19.02
CA GLY A 111 -8.74 -5.17 -17.61
C GLY A 111 -7.59 -5.55 -16.70
N ASN A 112 -7.96 -5.84 -15.46
CA ASN A 112 -7.13 -6.28 -14.33
C ASN A 112 -5.76 -5.59 -14.27
N PRO A 113 -5.72 -4.25 -14.19
CA PRO A 113 -4.45 -3.56 -14.11
C PRO A 113 -3.78 -3.82 -12.75
N VAL A 114 -2.47 -3.97 -12.78
CA VAL A 114 -1.60 -4.00 -11.61
C VAL A 114 -0.51 -2.95 -11.83
N VAL A 115 -0.44 -1.98 -10.92
CA VAL A 115 0.63 -0.98 -10.90
C VAL A 115 1.61 -1.33 -9.79
N TRP A 116 2.90 -1.17 -10.09
CA TRP A 116 3.97 -1.42 -9.12
C TRP A 116 5.20 -0.59 -9.46
N GLN A 117 5.78 0.11 -8.49
CA GLN A 117 7.10 0.71 -8.64
C GLN A 117 8.18 -0.26 -8.18
N GLY A 118 9.06 -0.62 -9.12
CA GLY A 118 10.17 -1.50 -8.82
C GLY A 118 11.40 -0.78 -8.28
N PRO A 119 12.37 -1.54 -7.75
CA PRO A 119 13.68 -1.00 -7.41
C PRO A 119 14.30 -0.24 -8.60
N GLY A 120 14.89 0.92 -8.33
CA GLY A 120 15.40 1.83 -9.37
C GLY A 120 14.37 2.79 -9.95
N GLY A 121 13.17 2.88 -9.36
CA GLY A 121 12.20 3.94 -9.60
C GLY A 121 11.34 3.77 -10.86
N LEU A 122 11.51 2.68 -11.62
CA LEU A 122 10.64 2.37 -12.76
C LEU A 122 9.26 1.94 -12.30
N VAL A 123 8.21 2.57 -12.85
CA VAL A 123 6.83 2.18 -12.57
C VAL A 123 6.33 1.28 -13.69
N TRP A 124 5.87 0.10 -13.29
CA TRP A 124 5.33 -0.92 -14.17
C TRP A 124 3.80 -0.88 -14.12
N LEU A 125 3.18 -0.99 -15.29
CA LEU A 125 1.76 -1.27 -15.43
C LEU A 125 1.59 -2.57 -16.19
N PHE A 126 1.13 -3.59 -15.50
CA PHE A 126 0.62 -4.81 -16.11
C PHE A 126 -0.88 -4.69 -16.28
N TYR A 127 -1.41 -5.19 -17.39
CA TYR A 127 -2.85 -5.27 -17.63
C TYR A 127 -3.13 -6.38 -18.64
N VAL A 128 -4.39 -6.77 -18.78
CA VAL A 128 -4.77 -7.81 -19.74
C VAL A 128 -5.57 -7.23 -20.90
N THR A 129 -5.38 -7.78 -22.10
CA THR A 129 -6.29 -7.58 -23.24
C THR A 129 -7.07 -8.87 -23.48
N ARG A 130 -8.40 -8.78 -23.53
CA ARG A 130 -9.28 -9.94 -23.68
C ARG A 130 -9.47 -10.33 -25.14
N PHE A 131 -9.20 -11.59 -25.47
CA PHE A 131 -9.36 -12.11 -26.83
C PHE A 131 -10.64 -12.92 -27.04
N GLY A 132 -11.01 -13.77 -26.08
CA GLY A 132 -12.25 -14.54 -26.08
C GLY A 132 -13.32 -13.96 -25.15
N ASP A 133 -14.28 -14.80 -24.78
CA ASP A 133 -15.47 -14.41 -24.01
C ASP A 133 -15.20 -14.26 -22.51
N THR A 134 -14.16 -14.91 -22.01
CA THR A 134 -13.73 -14.83 -20.60
C THR A 134 -12.32 -14.27 -20.49
N TRP A 135 -11.89 -13.96 -19.26
CA TRP A 135 -10.53 -13.52 -18.99
C TRP A 135 -9.46 -14.62 -19.23
N SER A 136 -9.85 -15.90 -19.30
CA SER A 136 -8.93 -17.04 -19.39
C SER A 136 -8.06 -17.06 -20.66
N THR A 137 -8.50 -16.37 -21.72
CA THR A 137 -7.76 -16.27 -23.00
C THR A 137 -7.02 -14.94 -23.15
N SER A 138 -6.98 -14.15 -22.07
CA SER A 138 -6.39 -12.82 -22.13
C SER A 138 -4.88 -12.89 -22.25
N ARG A 139 -4.32 -11.86 -22.87
CA ARG A 139 -2.87 -11.70 -22.99
C ARG A 139 -2.41 -10.56 -22.10
N ILE A 140 -1.40 -10.85 -21.27
CA ILE A 140 -0.75 -9.83 -20.45
C ILE A 140 -0.06 -8.82 -21.37
N LYS A 141 -0.16 -7.56 -20.99
CA LYS A 141 0.46 -6.39 -21.61
C LYS A 141 1.22 -5.65 -20.53
N VAL A 142 2.22 -4.90 -20.95
CA VAL A 142 3.08 -4.11 -20.07
C VAL A 142 3.26 -2.71 -20.62
N LYS A 143 3.28 -1.73 -19.73
CA LYS A 143 3.85 -0.40 -19.96
C LYS A 143 4.83 -0.07 -18.85
N ILE A 144 5.82 0.76 -19.17
CA ILE A 144 6.87 1.16 -18.23
C ILE A 144 6.96 2.68 -18.27
N SER A 145 6.81 3.29 -17.11
CA SER A 145 7.06 4.70 -16.89
C SER A 145 8.45 4.90 -16.30
N ARG A 146 9.13 5.95 -16.77
CA ARG A 146 10.44 6.41 -16.26
C ARG A 146 10.35 7.71 -15.44
N ASP A 147 9.17 8.32 -15.38
CA ASP A 147 8.92 9.61 -14.75
C ASP A 147 7.89 9.52 -13.61
N GLY A 148 7.88 8.36 -12.92
CA GLY A 148 7.02 8.15 -11.76
C GLY A 148 5.53 8.07 -12.10
N ALA A 149 5.13 7.53 -13.25
CA ALA A 149 3.76 7.40 -13.75
C ALA A 149 3.11 8.73 -14.14
N VAL A 150 3.91 9.66 -14.66
CA VAL A 150 3.42 10.87 -15.33
C VAL A 150 3.13 10.56 -16.80
N SER A 151 3.98 9.76 -17.46
CA SER A 151 3.80 9.25 -18.82
C SER A 151 4.03 7.73 -18.90
N TRP A 152 3.50 7.08 -19.96
CA TRP A 152 3.39 5.62 -20.09
C TRP A 152 3.58 5.10 -21.51
#